data_AF-A0A2D5S3I7-F1
#
_entry.id   AF-A0A2D5S3I7-F1
#
_cell.length_a   1.000
_cell.length_b   1.000
_cell.length_c   1.000
_cell.angle_alpha   90.00
_cell.angle_beta   90.00
_cell.angle_gamma   90.00
#
_symmetry.space_group_name_H-M   'P 1'
#
loop_
_entity.id
_entity.type
_entity.pdbx_description
1 polymer ?
#
loop_
_entity_poly.entity_id
_entity_poly.type
_entity_poly.pdbx_seq_one_letter_code
_entity_poly.pdbx_strand_id
1 'polypeptide(L)'
;MPRPRLVDHSSRQLPTSRSVSGFLALVLGSMTAVGCRSAPGTIVDDAAAVAGTTRLVIEVETAKWENELLYLAVFQASEDFLETDRWAESIVIPVVIPVTRVVFEDVRIMPSAISGFIDLERDENLTRNFIGLPSEPWGFSNDQSVILGLPSFEDVAVELQAPTTLVRFRMGTSLDRSGVRRERREAAEASSTETTEGS
;
A
#
# COMPACT_ATOMS: atom_id res chain seq x y z
N MET A 1 -26.05 26.04 22.92
CA MET A 1 -26.37 25.27 21.71
C MET A 1 -26.08 23.80 21.99
N PRO A 2 -27.06 22.89 21.84
CA PRO A 2 -26.90 21.48 22.21
C PRO A 2 -26.15 20.68 21.14
N ARG A 3 -25.36 19.69 21.59
CA ARG A 3 -24.61 18.74 20.76
C ARG A 3 -25.56 17.78 20.02
N PRO A 4 -25.33 17.44 18.75
CA PRO A 4 -26.06 16.35 18.09
C PRO A 4 -25.62 14.99 18.64
N ARG A 5 -26.61 14.13 18.92
CA ARG A 5 -26.45 12.75 19.41
C ARG A 5 -26.14 11.79 18.26
N LEU A 6 -25.26 10.85 18.58
CA LEU A 6 -24.90 9.61 17.89
C LEU A 6 -26.15 8.80 17.48
N VAL A 7 -26.21 8.38 16.21
CA VAL A 7 -27.19 7.39 15.73
C VAL A 7 -26.44 6.09 15.49
N ASP A 8 -26.60 5.16 16.43
CA ASP A 8 -26.18 3.77 16.35
C ASP A 8 -26.93 3.06 15.21
N HIS A 9 -26.21 2.47 14.27
CA HIS A 9 -26.76 1.59 13.25
C HIS A 9 -26.57 0.15 13.71
N SER A 10 -27.48 -0.28 14.57
CA SER A 10 -27.58 -1.66 15.03
C SER A 10 -27.69 -2.65 13.86
N SER A 11 -26.80 -3.63 13.94
CA SER A 11 -26.77 -4.97 13.36
C SER A 11 -28.05 -5.47 12.66
N ARG A 12 -27.92 -5.80 11.37
CA ARG A 12 -28.84 -6.72 10.68
C ARG A 12 -28.14 -8.07 10.48
N GLN A 13 -28.44 -9.01 11.38
CA GLN A 13 -28.26 -10.43 11.12
C GLN A 13 -29.38 -10.89 10.17
N LEU A 14 -29.03 -11.69 9.16
CA LEU A 14 -29.99 -12.39 8.31
C LEU A 14 -29.73 -13.91 8.33
N PRO A 15 -30.78 -14.71 8.06
CA PRO A 15 -30.99 -15.99 8.71
C PRO A 15 -30.35 -17.20 8.01
N THR A 16 -30.08 -18.22 8.83
CA THR A 16 -29.76 -19.58 8.42
C THR A 16 -30.94 -20.23 7.69
N SER A 17 -30.74 -20.67 6.44
CA SER A 17 -31.68 -21.52 5.71
C SER A 17 -31.19 -22.96 5.70
N ARG A 18 -31.98 -23.85 6.31
CA ARG A 18 -31.89 -25.31 6.17
C ARG A 18 -32.74 -25.68 4.97
N SER A 19 -32.20 -26.47 4.04
CA SER A 19 -33.02 -27.26 3.12
C SER A 19 -32.50 -28.69 3.04
N VAL A 20 -33.40 -29.60 3.35
CA VAL A 20 -33.26 -31.06 3.33
C VAL A 20 -34.04 -31.58 2.13
N SER A 21 -33.69 -32.79 1.68
CA SER A 21 -34.43 -33.69 0.78
C SER A 21 -34.04 -33.56 -0.71
N GLY A 22 -33.72 -34.63 -1.44
CA GLY A 22 -33.70 -36.06 -1.15
C GLY A 22 -33.72 -36.86 -2.46
N PHE A 23 -33.10 -38.04 -2.42
CA PHE A 23 -33.24 -39.22 -3.31
C PHE A 23 -32.84 -39.14 -4.80
N LEU A 24 -31.93 -40.01 -5.24
CA LEU A 24 -32.25 -41.32 -5.82
C LEU A 24 -30.96 -42.09 -6.22
N ALA A 25 -30.91 -43.38 -5.87
CA ALA A 25 -29.77 -44.29 -6.02
C ALA A 25 -29.84 -45.17 -7.28
N LEU A 26 -28.68 -45.52 -7.87
CA LEU A 26 -28.34 -46.81 -8.53
C LEU A 26 -26.91 -46.65 -9.13
N VAL A 27 -25.94 -47.59 -9.18
CA VAL A 27 -25.64 -48.89 -8.56
C VAL A 27 -24.25 -49.32 -9.08
N LEU A 28 -23.50 -50.07 -8.24
CA LEU A 28 -22.39 -51.01 -8.51
C LEU A 28 -21.12 -50.58 -9.28
N GLY A 29 -20.01 -50.56 -8.54
CA GLY A 29 -18.64 -50.75 -9.03
C GLY A 29 -17.72 -51.18 -7.89
N SER A 30 -17.28 -52.44 -7.91
CA SER A 30 -16.45 -53.12 -6.90
C SER A 30 -14.95 -52.92 -7.10
N MET A 31 -14.17 -53.07 -6.01
CA MET A 31 -12.70 -53.27 -5.94
C MET A 31 -11.86 -52.02 -6.30
N THR A 32 -10.80 -51.61 -5.60
CA THR A 32 -9.97 -52.19 -4.53
C THR A 32 -9.06 -51.07 -4.00
N ALA A 33 -8.48 -51.32 -2.82
CA ALA A 33 -7.34 -50.63 -2.20
C ALA A 33 -7.64 -49.34 -1.42
N VAL A 34 -7.81 -49.55 -0.11
CA VAL A 34 -7.39 -48.60 0.93
C VAL A 34 -5.91 -48.29 0.71
N GLY A 35 -5.65 -47.06 0.27
CA GLY A 35 -4.36 -46.42 0.32
C GLY A 35 -4.56 -45.04 0.91
N CYS A 36 -4.44 -44.91 2.23
CA CYS A 36 -4.26 -43.62 2.87
C CYS A 36 -2.90 -43.07 2.42
N ARG A 37 -2.86 -42.40 1.27
CA ARG A 37 -1.76 -41.50 0.95
C ARG A 37 -2.12 -40.16 1.54
N SER A 38 -1.77 -39.97 2.81
CA SER A 38 -1.66 -38.63 3.38
C SER A 38 -0.65 -37.89 2.50
N ALA A 39 -1.15 -37.04 1.60
CA ALA A 39 -0.28 -36.07 0.96
C ALA A 39 0.29 -35.20 2.08
N PRO A 40 1.61 -35.03 2.20
CA PRO A 40 2.13 -33.95 3.02
C PRO A 40 1.57 -32.68 2.39
N GLY A 41 0.67 -32.01 3.11
CA GLY A 41 0.36 -30.63 2.81
C GLY A 41 1.70 -29.92 2.84
N THR A 42 2.14 -29.42 1.69
CA THR A 42 3.03 -28.26 1.67
C THR A 42 2.27 -27.17 2.39
N ILE A 43 2.49 -27.09 3.70
CA ILE A 43 2.46 -25.82 4.40
C ILE A 43 3.49 -25.02 3.62
N VAL A 44 3.00 -24.14 2.74
CA VAL A 44 3.81 -23.00 2.36
C VAL A 44 4.12 -22.32 3.68
N ASP A 45 5.37 -22.45 4.11
CA ASP A 45 5.92 -21.66 5.19
C ASP A 45 5.66 -20.19 4.83
N ASP A 46 4.57 -19.62 5.34
CA ASP A 46 4.47 -18.17 5.56
C ASP A 46 5.36 -17.83 6.75
N ALA A 47 6.64 -18.19 6.61
CA ALA A 47 7.71 -17.82 7.50
C ALA A 47 8.10 -16.39 7.17
N ALA A 48 7.30 -15.46 7.67
CA ALA A 48 7.79 -14.13 8.01
C ALA A 48 7.19 -13.72 9.36
N ALA A 49 7.39 -14.56 10.37
CA ALA A 49 7.34 -14.10 11.76
C ALA A 49 8.51 -13.12 11.96
N VAL A 50 8.33 -11.85 11.58
CA VAL A 50 9.29 -10.81 11.91
C VAL A 50 8.97 -10.31 13.31
N ALA A 51 9.77 -10.77 14.28
CA ALA A 51 9.55 -10.51 15.69
C ALA A 51 10.15 -9.14 16.11
N GLY A 52 9.63 -8.06 15.55
CA GLY A 52 10.02 -6.72 15.98
C GLY A 52 9.16 -5.62 15.39
N THR A 53 9.11 -4.50 16.10
CA THR A 53 8.50 -3.26 15.63
C THR A 53 9.56 -2.17 15.49
N THR A 54 9.27 -1.16 14.69
CA THR A 54 10.12 0.02 14.50
C THR A 54 9.29 1.29 14.60
N ARG A 55 9.97 2.38 14.95
CA ARG A 55 9.45 3.73 14.75
C ARG A 55 9.64 4.13 13.29
N LEU A 56 8.55 4.20 12.53
CA LEU A 56 8.57 4.64 11.14
C LEU A 56 8.35 6.15 11.06
N VAL A 57 9.39 6.88 10.65
CA VAL A 57 9.33 8.31 10.34
C VAL A 57 9.18 8.47 8.84
N ILE A 58 8.16 9.20 8.41
CA ILE A 58 7.89 9.47 7.00
C ILE A 58 8.04 10.97 6.76
N GLU A 59 8.88 11.35 5.82
CA GLU A 59 9.05 12.72 5.35
C GLU A 59 8.53 12.84 3.93
N VAL A 60 7.47 13.63 3.76
CA VAL A 60 6.82 13.85 2.47
C VAL A 60 7.09 15.26 1.99
N GLU A 61 7.75 15.41 0.84
CA GLU A 61 7.97 16.73 0.23
C GLU A 61 6.65 17.27 -0.31
N THR A 62 6.20 18.39 0.26
CA THR A 62 4.83 18.92 0.14
C THR A 62 4.78 20.43 -0.14
N ALA A 63 5.87 21.00 -0.66
CA ALA A 63 6.09 22.45 -0.79
C ALA A 63 5.01 23.25 -1.56
N LYS A 64 4.08 22.59 -2.27
CA LYS A 64 3.08 23.22 -3.15
C LYS A 64 1.64 23.18 -2.59
N TRP A 65 1.39 22.53 -1.46
CA TRP A 65 0.02 22.17 -1.03
C TRP A 65 -0.29 22.57 0.42
N GLU A 66 0.14 23.76 0.84
CA GLU A 66 -0.16 24.29 2.17
C GLU A 66 -1.68 24.33 2.43
N ASN A 67 -2.11 23.95 3.63
CA ASN A 67 -3.51 23.88 4.08
C ASN A 67 -4.38 22.78 3.45
N GLU A 68 -3.83 21.92 2.60
CA GLU A 68 -4.52 20.73 2.11
C GLU A 68 -4.35 19.54 3.07
N LEU A 69 -5.13 18.48 2.86
CA LEU A 69 -5.02 17.25 3.63
C LEU A 69 -4.14 16.23 2.90
N LEU A 70 -3.16 15.69 3.61
CA LEU A 70 -2.35 14.57 3.19
C LEU A 70 -2.93 13.28 3.79
N TYR A 71 -3.33 12.37 2.90
CA TYR A 71 -3.66 10.99 3.23
C TYR A 71 -2.40 10.16 3.08
N LEU A 72 -2.07 9.37 4.09
CA LEU A 72 -0.90 8.50 4.12
C LEU A 72 -1.31 7.10 4.57
N ALA A 73 -0.82 6.08 3.87
CA ALA A 73 -1.06 4.69 4.22
C ALA A 73 0.22 3.85 4.09
N VAL A 74 0.37 2.89 4.99
CA VAL A 74 1.44 1.88 5.00
C VAL A 74 0.80 0.51 4.74
N PHE A 75 1.28 -0.19 3.72
CA PHE A 75 0.84 -1.52 3.33
C PHE A 75 1.96 -2.53 3.58
N GLN A 76 1.60 -3.72 4.04
CA GLN A 76 2.54 -4.82 4.34
C GLN A 76 2.17 -6.13 3.65
N ALA A 77 1.16 -6.11 2.79
CA ALA A 77 0.74 -7.22 1.96
C ALA A 77 0.54 -6.70 0.54
N SER A 78 1.01 -7.44 -0.47
CA SER A 78 0.98 -6.97 -1.86
C SER A 78 -0.42 -7.02 -2.44
N GLU A 79 -1.24 -7.99 -2.02
CA GLU A 79 -2.66 -8.12 -2.39
C GLU A 79 -3.55 -7.00 -1.85
N ASP A 80 -3.08 -6.29 -0.82
CA ASP A 80 -3.80 -5.20 -0.15
C ASP A 80 -3.37 -3.82 -0.67
N PHE A 81 -2.33 -3.76 -1.49
CA PHE A 81 -1.71 -2.51 -1.90
C PHE A 81 -2.68 -1.63 -2.69
N LEU A 82 -2.94 -0.42 -2.17
CA LEU A 82 -3.88 0.58 -2.72
C LEU A 82 -5.36 0.20 -2.66
N GLU A 83 -5.70 -0.87 -1.96
CA GLU A 83 -7.08 -1.21 -1.63
C GLU A 83 -7.56 -0.39 -0.42
N THR A 84 -8.78 0.14 -0.51
CA THR A 84 -9.39 0.94 0.56
C THR A 84 -9.59 0.08 1.82
N ASP A 85 -9.26 0.62 2.99
CA ASP A 85 -9.35 -0.02 4.31
C ASP A 85 -8.49 -1.29 4.47
N ARG A 86 -7.50 -1.52 3.59
CA ARG A 86 -6.59 -2.68 3.63
C ARG A 86 -5.15 -2.32 4.00
N TRP A 87 -4.92 -1.15 4.59
CA TRP A 87 -3.60 -0.74 5.09
C TRP A 87 -3.27 -1.36 6.46
N ALA A 88 -1.98 -1.47 6.76
CA ALA A 88 -1.50 -1.78 8.11
C ALA A 88 -1.59 -0.57 9.04
N GLU A 89 -1.22 0.62 8.53
CA GLU A 89 -1.29 1.89 9.25
C GLU A 89 -1.79 2.99 8.30
N SER A 90 -2.54 3.96 8.80
CA SER A 90 -2.90 5.14 8.02
C SER A 90 -3.12 6.38 8.88
N ILE A 91 -3.01 7.55 8.24
CA ILE A 91 -3.33 8.82 8.88
C ILE A 91 -3.78 9.84 7.83
N VAL A 92 -4.63 10.78 8.25
CA VAL A 92 -4.98 11.98 7.50
C VAL A 92 -4.57 13.19 8.33
N ILE A 93 -3.73 14.05 7.77
CA ILE A 93 -3.20 15.24 8.46
C ILE A 93 -3.15 16.46 7.55
N PRO A 94 -3.18 17.68 8.11
CA PRO A 94 -2.85 18.89 7.36
C PRO A 94 -1.41 18.84 6.84
N VAL A 95 -1.22 19.30 5.61
CA VAL A 95 0.11 19.51 5.02
C VAL A 95 0.86 20.61 5.77
N VAL A 96 2.10 20.31 6.13
CA VAL A 96 3.08 21.27 6.64
C VAL A 96 4.20 21.43 5.61
N ILE A 97 4.40 22.65 5.14
CA ILE A 97 5.44 22.96 4.17
C ILE A 97 6.80 23.21 4.84
N PRO A 98 7.92 22.95 4.15
CA PRO A 98 8.02 22.31 2.83
C PRO A 98 7.96 20.77 2.89
N VAL A 99 8.09 20.20 4.09
CA VAL A 99 8.12 18.75 4.33
C VAL A 99 7.14 18.43 5.45
N THR A 100 6.16 17.58 5.15
CA THR A 100 5.23 17.06 6.13
C THR A 100 5.86 15.82 6.75
N ARG A 101 6.03 15.83 8.07
CA ARG A 101 6.65 14.73 8.82
C ARG A 101 5.61 13.97 9.62
N VAL A 102 5.56 12.65 9.42
CA VAL A 102 4.64 11.73 10.11
C VAL A 102 5.45 10.68 10.86
N VAL A 103 4.92 10.24 11.99
CA VAL A 103 5.52 9.16 12.78
C VAL A 103 4.45 8.13 13.07
N PHE A 104 4.73 6.88 12.68
CA PHE A 104 4.02 5.70 13.16
C PHE A 104 4.93 4.99 14.16
N GLU A 105 4.42 4.73 15.35
CA GLU A 105 5.12 3.94 16.36
C GLU A 105 4.72 2.46 16.20
N ASP A 106 5.61 1.57 16.64
CA ASP A 106 5.34 0.12 16.69
C ASP A 106 4.94 -0.54 15.35
N VAL A 107 5.42 -0.02 14.22
CA VAL A 107 5.18 -0.63 12.89
C VAL A 107 5.95 -1.95 12.79
N ARG A 108 5.29 -3.04 12.39
CA ARG A 108 5.95 -4.34 12.19
C ARG A 108 7.10 -4.20 11.19
N ILE A 109 8.24 -4.77 11.53
CA ILE A 109 9.42 -4.79 10.66
C ILE A 109 9.15 -5.80 9.55
N MET A 110 8.81 -5.36 8.34
CA MET A 110 8.69 -6.23 7.16
C MET A 110 8.67 -5.35 5.90
N PRO A 111 8.83 -5.92 4.69
CA PRO A 111 8.69 -5.15 3.46
C PRO A 111 7.38 -4.36 3.48
N SER A 112 7.48 -3.05 3.28
CA SER A 112 6.35 -2.14 3.41
C SER A 112 6.30 -1.17 2.24
N ALA A 113 5.11 -0.96 1.69
CA ALA A 113 4.86 0.07 0.69
C ALA A 113 4.13 1.26 1.35
N ILE A 114 4.54 2.48 1.05
CA ILE A 114 3.93 3.70 1.58
C ILE A 114 3.34 4.47 0.42
N SER A 115 2.07 4.85 0.52
CA SER A 115 1.41 5.74 -0.43
C SER A 115 0.97 7.02 0.26
N GLY A 116 1.02 8.12 -0.49
CA GLY A 116 0.43 9.39 -0.11
C GLY A 116 -0.37 9.99 -1.26
N PHE A 117 -1.51 10.61 -0.95
CA PHE A 117 -2.28 11.43 -1.89
C PHE A 117 -2.85 12.67 -1.20
N ILE A 118 -3.09 13.72 -1.98
CA ILE A 118 -3.75 14.95 -1.52
C ILE A 118 -5.03 15.09 -2.31
N ASP A 119 -6.16 14.92 -1.62
CA ASP A 119 -7.49 15.06 -2.19
C ASP A 119 -7.86 16.55 -2.27
N LEU A 120 -7.76 17.12 -3.47
CA LEU A 120 -8.05 18.54 -3.72
C LEU A 120 -9.54 18.76 -3.99
N GLU A 121 -10.23 17.74 -4.51
CA GLU A 121 -11.64 17.82 -4.91
C GLU A 121 -12.60 17.40 -3.79
N ARG A 122 -12.07 16.84 -2.70
CA ARG A 122 -12.75 16.36 -1.48
C ARG A 122 -13.72 15.22 -1.77
N ASP A 123 -13.38 14.36 -2.71
CA ASP A 123 -14.19 13.20 -3.09
C ASP A 123 -13.62 11.87 -2.61
N GLU A 124 -12.51 11.89 -1.87
CA GLU A 124 -11.75 10.75 -1.33
C GLU A 124 -11.20 9.80 -2.41
N ASN A 125 -11.27 10.18 -3.69
CA ASN A 125 -10.85 9.37 -4.81
C ASN A 125 -9.63 9.98 -5.49
N LEU A 126 -8.65 9.13 -5.81
CA LEU A 126 -7.58 9.51 -6.71
C LEU A 126 -8.14 9.65 -8.15
N THR A 127 -8.75 10.80 -8.43
CA THR A 127 -9.39 11.05 -9.73
C THR A 127 -8.34 10.97 -10.84
N ARG A 128 -8.67 10.21 -11.90
CA ARG A 128 -7.85 10.09 -13.11
C ARG A 128 -8.45 10.94 -14.21
N ASN A 129 -7.64 11.76 -14.85
CA ASN A 129 -8.01 12.53 -16.03
C ASN A 129 -8.29 11.60 -17.23
N PHE A 130 -8.88 12.16 -18.29
CA PHE A 130 -9.28 11.45 -19.53
C PHE A 130 -8.17 10.70 -20.28
N ILE A 131 -6.90 10.90 -19.90
CA ILE A 131 -5.71 10.18 -20.39
C ILE A 131 -5.11 9.18 -19.36
N GLY A 132 -5.83 8.91 -18.27
CA GLY A 132 -5.46 7.92 -17.25
C GLY A 132 -4.45 8.39 -16.20
N LEU A 133 -4.10 9.68 -16.20
CA LEU A 133 -3.16 10.28 -15.24
C LEU A 133 -3.92 10.79 -14.02
N PRO A 134 -3.41 10.60 -12.80
CA PRO A 134 -4.00 11.23 -11.62
C PRO A 134 -3.98 12.75 -11.76
N SER A 135 -5.13 13.41 -11.61
CA SER A 135 -5.23 14.87 -11.52
C SER A 135 -4.64 15.39 -10.21
N GLU A 136 -4.71 14.56 -9.19
CA GLU A 136 -4.30 14.89 -7.84
C GLU A 136 -2.82 14.65 -7.58
N PRO A 137 -2.20 15.31 -6.59
CA PRO A 137 -0.86 15.02 -6.15
C PRO A 137 -0.79 13.67 -5.43
N TRP A 138 0.18 12.84 -5.81
CA TRP A 138 0.44 11.55 -5.17
C TRP A 138 1.94 11.26 -5.10
N GLY A 139 2.29 10.30 -4.25
CA GLY A 139 3.65 9.81 -4.09
C GLY A 139 3.68 8.44 -3.43
N PHE A 140 4.79 7.75 -3.64
CA PHE A 140 5.04 6.44 -3.04
C PHE A 140 6.44 6.38 -2.45
N SER A 141 6.67 5.47 -1.50
CA SER A 141 8.01 5.09 -1.06
C SER A 141 8.90 4.67 -2.23
N ASN A 142 10.22 4.66 -2.00
CA ASN A 142 11.26 4.55 -3.04
C ASN A 142 11.25 5.71 -4.07
N ASP A 143 10.44 6.74 -3.81
CA ASP A 143 10.22 7.89 -4.70
C ASP A 143 9.90 7.48 -6.14
N GLN A 144 9.18 6.38 -6.30
CA GLN A 144 8.92 5.79 -7.61
C GLN A 144 8.06 6.73 -8.45
N SER A 145 8.54 7.04 -9.66
CA SER A 145 7.78 7.79 -10.67
C SER A 145 7.19 6.80 -11.67
N VAL A 146 5.89 6.86 -11.91
CA VAL A 146 5.21 6.04 -12.93
C VAL A 146 4.47 6.97 -13.90
N ILE A 147 4.76 6.83 -15.20
CA ILE A 147 4.15 7.63 -16.27
C ILE A 147 2.83 7.00 -16.73
N LEU A 148 2.70 5.67 -16.58
CA LEU A 148 1.53 4.89 -16.99
C LEU A 148 1.18 3.89 -15.89
N GLY A 149 0.01 4.04 -15.28
CA GLY A 149 -0.50 3.12 -14.27
C GLY A 149 0.00 3.38 -12.85
N LEU A 150 -0.53 2.59 -11.90
CA LEU A 150 -0.05 2.54 -10.52
C LEU A 150 1.17 1.61 -10.46
N PRO A 151 2.15 1.87 -9.56
CA PRO A 151 3.25 0.93 -9.33
C PRO A 151 2.74 -0.41 -8.77
N SER A 152 3.55 -1.46 -8.86
CA SER A 152 3.33 -2.65 -8.04
C SER A 152 3.78 -2.40 -6.60
N PHE A 153 3.42 -3.29 -5.67
CA PHE A 153 3.93 -3.24 -4.29
C PHE A 153 5.46 -3.31 -4.28
N GLU A 154 6.04 -4.21 -5.07
CA GLU A 154 7.48 -4.46 -5.14
C GLU A 154 8.26 -3.24 -5.67
N ASP A 155 7.68 -2.47 -6.59
CA ASP A 155 8.31 -1.25 -7.13
C ASP A 155 8.59 -0.19 -6.04
N VAL A 156 7.76 -0.19 -5.00
CA VAL A 156 7.75 0.84 -3.94
C VAL A 156 8.07 0.28 -2.56
N ALA A 157 8.24 -1.03 -2.42
CA ALA A 157 8.55 -1.67 -1.16
C ALA A 157 9.87 -1.16 -0.58
N VAL A 158 9.87 -0.90 0.72
CA VAL A 158 11.05 -0.54 1.50
C VAL A 158 11.18 -1.49 2.68
N GLU A 159 12.43 -1.81 3.02
CA GLU A 159 12.74 -2.63 4.20
C GLU A 159 12.69 -1.77 5.45
N LEU A 160 11.84 -2.15 6.40
CA LEU A 160 11.79 -1.52 7.72
C LEU A 160 12.83 -2.16 8.65
N GLN A 161 13.45 -1.35 9.50
CA GLN A 161 14.50 -1.75 10.43
C GLN A 161 14.35 -1.03 11.78
N ALA A 162 14.68 -1.74 12.86
CA ALA A 162 14.74 -1.16 14.20
C ALA A 162 15.98 -0.27 14.40
N PRO A 163 15.96 0.66 15.37
CA PRO A 163 14.80 1.07 16.17
C PRO A 163 13.89 2.06 15.44
N THR A 164 14.44 2.73 14.41
CA THR A 164 13.76 3.77 13.65
C THR A 164 14.10 3.62 12.18
N THR A 165 13.10 3.65 11.32
CA THR A 165 13.27 3.78 9.87
C THR A 165 12.82 5.16 9.42
N LEU A 166 13.63 5.84 8.61
CA LEU A 166 13.24 7.07 7.93
C LEU A 166 12.97 6.77 6.47
N VAL A 167 11.75 7.05 6.01
CA VAL A 167 11.39 6.99 4.59
C VAL A 167 11.07 8.38 4.10
N ARG A 168 11.65 8.76 2.96
CA ARG A 168 11.38 10.04 2.31
C ARG A 168 10.93 9.82 0.89
N PHE A 169 9.91 10.55 0.47
CA PHE A 169 9.47 10.57 -0.93
C PHE A 169 8.83 11.90 -1.30
N ARG A 170 8.73 12.13 -2.60
CA ARG A 170 8.15 13.35 -3.16
C ARG A 170 6.72 13.11 -3.59
N MET A 171 5.90 14.13 -3.40
CA MET A 171 4.58 14.23 -4.01
C MET A 171 4.72 14.93 -5.36
N GLY A 172 3.86 14.57 -6.30
CA GLY A 172 3.76 15.27 -7.58
C GLY A 172 2.56 14.81 -8.37
N THR A 173 2.20 15.60 -9.38
CA THR A 173 1.26 15.16 -10.41
C THR A 173 2.03 14.46 -11.53
N SER A 174 1.33 13.80 -12.45
CA SER A 174 2.01 13.13 -13.58
C SER A 174 2.85 14.07 -14.45
N LEU A 175 2.55 15.37 -14.48
CA LEU A 175 3.33 16.37 -15.23
C LEU A 175 4.66 16.69 -14.53
N ASP A 176 4.64 16.83 -13.20
CA ASP A 176 5.81 17.15 -12.37
C ASP A 176 6.82 15.98 -12.32
N ARG A 177 6.30 14.73 -12.26
CA ARG A 177 7.14 13.53 -12.09
C ARG A 177 7.81 13.02 -13.37
N SER A 178 7.46 13.54 -14.54
CA SER A 178 8.12 13.19 -15.81
C SER A 178 9.57 13.71 -15.88
N GLY A 179 9.86 14.85 -15.25
CA GLY A 179 11.20 15.45 -15.18
C GLY A 179 12.16 14.70 -14.25
N VAL A 180 11.67 14.16 -13.14
CA VAL A 180 12.46 13.45 -12.11
C VAL A 180 13.26 12.27 -12.68
N ARG A 181 12.69 11.51 -13.62
CA ARG A 181 13.38 10.38 -14.27
C ARG A 181 14.56 10.84 -15.12
N ARG A 182 14.42 11.99 -15.80
CA ARG A 182 15.48 12.56 -16.63
C ARG A 182 16.66 12.96 -15.77
N GLU A 183 16.40 13.67 -14.67
CA GLU A 183 17.44 14.04 -13.71
C GLU A 183 18.13 12.82 -13.08
N ARG A 184 17.38 11.77 -12.71
CA ARG A 184 17.96 10.54 -12.13
C ARG A 184 18.81 9.77 -13.13
N ARG A 185 18.40 9.74 -14.40
CA ARG A 185 19.15 9.12 -15.50
C ARG A 185 20.42 9.92 -15.79
N GLU A 186 20.31 11.25 -15.86
CA GLU A 186 21.46 12.15 -16.04
C GLU A 186 22.44 12.03 -14.87
N ALA A 187 21.96 11.94 -13.62
CA ALA A 187 22.80 11.73 -12.43
C ALA A 187 23.47 10.34 -12.42
N ALA A 188 22.76 9.28 -12.82
CA ALA A 188 23.32 7.94 -12.93
C ALA A 188 24.35 7.83 -14.07
N GLU A 189 24.10 8.50 -15.20
CA GLU A 189 25.02 8.60 -16.33
C GLU A 189 26.27 9.42 -15.93
N ALA A 190 26.12 10.54 -15.24
CA ALA A 190 27.24 11.35 -14.72
C ALA A 190 28.11 10.59 -13.70
N SER A 191 27.48 9.86 -12.78
CA SER A 191 28.20 9.03 -11.80
C SER A 191 28.95 7.86 -12.45
N SER A 192 28.50 7.38 -13.62
CA SER A 192 29.14 6.30 -14.36
C SER A 192 30.36 6.79 -15.16
N THR A 193 30.33 8.01 -15.68
CA THR A 193 31.45 8.60 -16.44
C THR A 193 32.65 8.97 -15.58
N GLU A 194 32.44 9.36 -14.31
CA GLU A 194 33.52 9.73 -13.39
C GLU A 194 34.36 8.52 -12.93
N THR A 195 33.83 7.30 -13.08
CA THR A 195 34.55 6.05 -12.71
C THR A 195 35.51 5.58 -13.81
N THR A 196 35.41 6.10 -15.04
CA THR A 196 36.24 5.64 -16.18
C THR A 196 37.49 6.49 -16.43
N GLU A 197 37.59 7.72 -15.90
CA GLU A 197 38.76 8.59 -16.11
C GLU A 197 39.86 8.48 -15.02
N GLY A 198 39.68 7.61 -14.02
CA GLY A 198 40.59 7.44 -12.88
C GLY A 198 41.40 6.14 -12.85
N SER A 199 41.80 5.57 -13.98
CA SER A 199 42.71 4.40 -14.05
C SER A 199 43.85 4.58 -15.05
#